data_AF-A0A970EIG6-F1
#
_entry.id   AF-A0A970EIG6-F1
#
_cell.length_a   1.000
_cell.length_b   1.000
_cell.length_c   1.000
_cell.angle_alpha   90.00
_cell.angle_beta   90.00
_cell.angle_gamma   90.00
#
_symmetry.space_group_name_H-M   'P 1'
#
loop_
_entity.id
_entity.type
_entity.pdbx_description
1 polymer ?
#
loop_
_entity_poly.entity_id
_entity_poly.type
_entity_poly.pdbx_seq_one_letter_code
_entity_poly.pdbx_strand_id
1 'polypeptide(L)' 'MYEKLVFTFPQEFNEIVAEGDDPDFVIKPQAYFRGASQIPGSNFNVGFQIFVKPFFLDRVPHRHPADEYLIFL' A
#
# COMPACT_ATOMS: atom_id res chain seq x y z
N MET A 1 29.15 -3.11 -0.29
CA MET A 1 28.92 -1.71 0.16
C MET A 1 27.75 -1.05 -0.59
N TYR A 2 26.71 -1.81 -0.93
CA TYR A 2 25.42 -1.31 -1.42
C TYR A 2 24.25 -1.81 -0.56
N GLU A 3 24.54 -2.62 0.45
CA GLU A 3 23.56 -3.29 1.30
C GLU A 3 22.70 -2.25 2.03
N LYS A 4 23.27 -1.07 2.34
CA LYS A 4 22.56 0.08 2.93
C LYS A 4 21.56 0.77 1.99
N LEU A 5 21.60 0.49 0.69
CA LEU A 5 20.67 1.02 -0.31
C LEU A 5 19.53 0.03 -0.62
N VAL A 6 19.58 -1.16 -0.02
CA VAL A 6 18.56 -2.20 -0.19
C VAL A 6 17.70 -2.20 1.05
N PHE A 7 16.40 -1.97 0.86
CA PHE A 7 15.42 -2.19 1.91
C PHE A 7 14.73 -3.53 1.69
N THR A 8 14.98 -4.48 2.59
CA THR A 8 14.30 -5.77 2.57
C THR A 8 12.93 -5.63 3.23
N PHE A 9 11.87 -5.91 2.47
CA PHE A 9 10.52 -5.82 3.01
C PHE A 9 10.34 -6.86 4.12
N PRO A 10 9.90 -6.44 5.33
CA PRO A 10 9.48 -7.39 6.34
C PRO A 10 8.22 -8.11 5.85
N GLN A 11 8.12 -9.40 6.15
CA GLN A 11 6.86 -10.11 5.94
C GLN A 11 5.84 -9.60 6.96
N GLU A 12 4.69 -9.16 6.46
CA GLU A 12 3.57 -8.69 7.27
C GLU A 12 2.29 -9.41 6.83
N PHE A 13 1.40 -9.65 7.78
CA PHE A 13 0.09 -10.27 7.54
C PHE A 13 -0.97 -9.20 7.76
N ASN A 14 -1.27 -8.47 6.68
CA ASN A 14 -2.25 -7.39 6.71
C ASN A 14 -3.34 -7.67 5.68
N GLU A 15 -4.57 -7.29 6.02
CA GLU A 15 -5.70 -7.21 5.09
C GLU A 15 -5.98 -5.71 4.92
N ILE A 16 -5.57 -5.13 3.79
CA ILE A 16 -5.96 -3.75 3.47
C ILE A 16 -7.33 -3.84 2.79
N VAL A 17 -8.35 -3.61 3.60
CA VAL A 17 -9.73 -3.40 3.15
C VAL A 17 -10.18 -2.05 3.68
N ALA A 18 -11.07 -1.38 2.94
CA ALA A 18 -11.81 -0.28 3.53
C ALA A 18 -12.58 -0.80 4.74
N GLU A 19 -12.72 0.03 5.78
CA GLU A 19 -13.41 -0.38 7.01
C GLU A 19 -14.83 -0.88 6.67
N GLY A 20 -15.11 -2.14 7.03
CA GLY A 20 -16.39 -2.80 6.78
C GLY A 20 -16.51 -3.55 5.45
N ASP A 21 -15.46 -3.62 4.62
CA ASP A 21 -15.45 -4.42 3.39
C ASP A 21 -14.86 -5.83 3.56
N ASP A 22 -15.33 -6.77 2.73
CA ASP A 22 -14.80 -8.14 2.64
C ASP A 22 -13.44 -8.13 1.92
N PRO A 23 -12.38 -8.78 2.42
CA PRO A 23 -11.08 -8.85 1.74
C PRO A 23 -11.05 -9.65 0.42
N ASP A 24 -12.15 -10.29 0.00
CA ASP A 24 -12.18 -11.17 -1.18
C ASP A 24 -11.88 -10.49 -2.54
N PHE A 25 -11.88 -9.17 -2.60
CA PHE A 25 -11.57 -8.41 -3.83
C PHE A 25 -10.07 -8.24 -4.07
N VAL A 26 -9.22 -8.46 -3.05
CA VAL A 26 -7.76 -8.35 -3.15
C VAL A 26 -7.09 -9.70 -2.93
N ILE A 27 -6.20 -10.10 -3.84
CA ILE A 27 -5.48 -11.38 -3.76
C ILE A 27 -3.98 -11.18 -3.60
N LYS A 28 -3.28 -12.28 -3.29
CA LYS A 28 -1.80 -12.32 -3.18
C LYS A 28 -1.15 -12.52 -4.56
N PRO A 29 0.10 -12.05 -4.77
CA PRO A 29 0.95 -11.34 -3.81
C PRO A 29 0.55 -9.88 -3.61
N GLN A 30 0.90 -9.35 -2.44
CA GLN A 30 0.79 -7.93 -2.11
C GLN A 30 2.11 -7.47 -1.48
N ALA A 31 2.45 -6.20 -1.65
CA ALA A 31 3.61 -5.59 -1.01
C ALA A 31 3.31 -4.14 -0.66
N TYR A 32 3.76 -3.69 0.51
CA TYR A 32 3.54 -2.32 0.95
C TYR A 32 4.79 -1.77 1.61
N PHE A 33 5.24 -0.62 1.12
CA PHE A 33 6.18 0.24 1.80
C PHE A 33 5.41 1.35 2.52
N ARG A 34 5.43 1.32 3.86
CA ARG A 34 4.68 2.23 4.73
C ARG A 34 5.52 3.39 5.26
N GLY A 35 6.42 3.89 4.41
CA GLY A 35 7.19 5.11 4.66
C GLY A 35 7.81 5.15 6.06
N ALA A 36 7.45 6.20 6.81
CA ALA A 36 8.00 6.48 8.14
C ALA A 36 7.87 5.33 9.16
N SER A 37 6.86 4.46 9.02
CA SER A 37 6.67 3.34 9.95
C SER A 37 7.72 2.24 9.78
N GLN A 38 8.31 2.14 8.59
CA GLN A 38 9.34 1.15 8.25
C GLN A 38 10.74 1.78 8.16
N ILE A 39 10.85 3.01 7.65
CA ILE A 39 12.09 3.80 7.62
C ILE A 39 11.82 5.17 8.22
N PRO A 40 12.34 5.47 9.44
CA PRO A 40 12.13 6.77 10.08
C PRO A 40 12.51 7.94 9.18
N GLY A 41 11.59 8.90 9.03
CA GLY A 41 11.77 10.09 8.19
C GLY A 41 11.44 9.90 6.70
N SER A 42 11.05 8.70 6.26
CA SER A 42 10.54 8.50 4.90
C SER A 42 9.15 9.12 4.73
N ASN A 43 9.01 9.98 3.71
CA ASN A 43 7.73 10.56 3.30
C ASN A 43 7.07 9.79 2.14
N PHE A 44 7.65 8.66 1.73
CA PHE A 44 7.19 7.89 0.59
C PHE A 44 6.40 6.66 1.04
N ASN A 45 5.21 6.48 0.46
CA ASN A 45 4.40 5.28 0.65
C ASN A 45 4.07 4.71 -0.73
N VAL A 46 4.16 3.39 -0.88
CA VAL A 46 3.80 2.71 -2.12
C VAL A 46 3.28 1.31 -1.83
N GLY A 47 2.25 0.91 -2.56
CA GLY A 47 1.65 -0.41 -2.48
C GLY A 47 1.61 -1.07 -3.85
N PHE A 48 1.64 -2.40 -3.85
CA PHE A 48 1.30 -3.25 -4.98
C PHE A 48 0.21 -4.22 -4.54
N GLN A 49 -0.90 -4.22 -5.28
CA GLN A 49 -2.08 -5.04 -5.02
C GLN A 49 -2.64 -5.60 -6.33
N ILE A 50 -3.30 -6.75 -6.23
CA ILE A 50 -4.04 -7.36 -7.33
C ILE A 50 -5.51 -7.37 -6.95
N PHE A 51 -6.33 -6.68 -7.73
CA PHE A 51 -7.77 -6.59 -7.53
C PHE A 51 -8.50 -7.49 -8.53
N VAL A 52 -9.44 -8.31 -8.05
CA VAL A 52 -10.19 -9.28 -8.88
C VAL A 52 -11.68 -8.96 -9.02
N LYS A 53 -12.16 -7.94 -8.30
CA LYS A 53 -13.54 -7.46 -8.30
C LYS A 53 -13.56 -5.94 -8.11
N PRO A 54 -14.66 -5.26 -8.48
CA PRO A 54 -14.86 -3.86 -8.13
C PRO A 54 -14.83 -3.64 -6.62
N PHE A 55 -14.25 -2.53 -6.17
CA PHE A 55 -14.18 -2.14 -4.76
C PHE A 55 -14.17 -0.61 -4.62
N PHE A 56 -14.38 -0.12 -3.40
CA PHE A 56 -14.16 1.28 -3.05
C PHE A 56 -12.75 1.45 -2.47
N LEU A 57 -11.90 2.23 -3.12
CA LEU A 57 -10.56 2.55 -2.60
C LEU A 57 -10.64 3.43 -1.35
N ASP A 58 -11.50 4.44 -1.38
CA ASP A 58 -11.87 5.23 -0.22
C ASP A 58 -13.36 5.60 -0.33
N ARG A 59 -14.03 5.66 0.83
CA ARG A 59 -15.41 6.09 0.98
C ARG A 59 -15.53 7.54 1.46
N VAL A 60 -14.43 8.10 1.99
CA VAL A 60 -14.39 9.45 2.56
C VAL A 60 -13.58 10.35 1.63
N PRO A 61 -14.23 11.33 0.98
CA PRO A 61 -13.51 12.31 0.18
C PRO A 61 -12.53 13.10 1.04
N HIS A 62 -11.28 13.15 0.61
CA HIS A 62 -10.25 13.96 1.25
C HIS A 62 -9.30 14.58 0.21
N ARG A 63 -8.43 15.47 0.67
CA ARG A 63 -7.44 16.15 -0.18
C ARG A 63 -6.05 15.87 0.35
N HIS A 64 -5.15 15.53 -0.56
CA HIS A 64 -3.74 15.38 -0.23
C HIS A 64 -2.98 16.69 -0.48
N PRO A 65 -2.00 17.00 0.39
CA PRO A 65 -1.02 18.06 0.12
C PRO A 65 0.10 17.60 -0.84
N ALA A 66 0.13 16.30 -1.17
CA ALA A 66 1.08 15.66 -2.09
C ALA A 66 0.31 14.93 -3.19
N ASP A 67 0.96 14.68 -4.32
CA ASP A 67 0.35 13.92 -5.41
C ASP A 67 0.24 12.44 -5.04
N GLU A 68 -0.90 11.84 -5.37
CA GLU A 68 -1.13 10.40 -5.31
C GLU A 68 -1.33 9.88 -6.73
N TYR A 69 -0.61 8.82 -7.09
CA TYR A 69 -0.68 8.21 -8.42
C TYR A 69 -1.19 6.78 -8.31
N LEU A 70 -2.26 6.48 -9.05
CA LEU A 70 -2.77 5.12 -9.24
C LEU A 70 -2.38 4.65 -10.64
N ILE A 71 -1.60 3.57 -10.69
CA ILE A 71 -1.14 2.97 -11.94
C ILE A 71 -1.84 1.62 -12.11
N PHE A 72 -2.52 1.46 -13.24
CA PHE A 72 -3.22 0.23 -13.60
C PHE A 72 -2.46 -0.47 -14.74
N LEU A 73 -2.28 -1.78 -14.61
CA LEU A 73 -1.59 -2.63 -15.60
C LEU A 73 -2.59 -3.40 -16.45
#